data_AF-A0A964ARV9-F1
#
_entry.id   AF-A0A964ARV9-F1
#
_cell.length_a   1.000
_cell.length_b   1.000
_cell.length_c   1.000
_cell.angle_alpha   90.00
_cell.angle_beta   90.00
_cell.angle_gamma   90.00
#
_symmetry.space_group_name_H-M   'P 1'
#
loop_
_entity.id
_entity.type
_entity.pdbx_description
1 polymer ?
#
loop_
_entity_poly.entity_id
_entity_poly.type
_entity_poly.pdbx_seq_one_letter_code
_entity_poly.pdbx_strand_id
1 'polypeptide(L)' 'MRKKFIFVTGGVLSSLGKGLSAAAVGTLLKARGIRITNVKMDPYINV' A
#
# COMPACT_ATOMS: atom_id res chain seq x y z
N MET A 1 16.03 -0.15 -14.95
CA MET A 1 15.24 -0.85 -13.91
C MET A 1 13.76 -0.56 -14.14
N ARG A 2 12.92 -1.59 -14.29
CA ARG A 2 11.46 -1.41 -14.48
C ARG A 2 10.78 -1.26 -13.13
N LYS A 3 9.95 -0.23 -12.96
CA LYS A 3 9.14 -0.05 -11.75
C LYS A 3 8.15 -1.22 -11.62
N LYS A 4 8.00 -1.75 -10.41
CA LYS A 4 7.01 -2.77 -10.07
C LYS A 4 5.90 -2.13 -9.23
N PHE A 5 4.67 -2.60 -9.41
CA PHE A 5 3.50 -2.13 -8.68
C PHE A 5 2.92 -3.28 -7.86
N ILE A 6 2.52 -2.99 -6.63
CA ILE A 6 1.82 -3.91 -5.75
C ILE A 6 0.48 -3.26 -5.44
N PHE A 7 -0.61 -3.90 -5.84
CA PHE A 7 -1.96 -3.43 -5.56
C PHE A 7 -2.47 -4.11 -4.29
N VAL A 8 -2.84 -3.32 -3.29
CA VAL A 8 -3.41 -3.81 -2.04
C VAL A 8 -4.92 -3.57 -2.08
N THR A 9 -5.69 -4.66 -2.18
CA THR A 9 -7.16 -4.63 -2.19
C THR A 9 -7.72 -5.20 -0.88
N GLY A 10 -9.03 -5.06 -0.68
CA GLY A 10 -9.74 -5.54 0.50
C GLY A 10 -11.06 -6.18 0.15
N GLY A 11 -11.41 -7.27 0.83
CA GLY A 11 -12.72 -7.90 0.74
C GLY A 11 -13.40 -8.03 2.11
N VAL A 12 -14.66 -8.47 2.08
CA VAL A 12 -15.53 -8.75 3.24
C VAL A 12 -15.94 -7.49 4.02
N LEU A 13 -15.03 -6.84 4.73
CA LEU A 13 -15.34 -5.68 5.58
C LEU A 13 -14.29 -4.56 5.44
N SER A 14 -14.71 -3.33 5.77
CA SER A 14 -13.80 -2.20 5.92
C SER A 14 -13.10 -2.24 7.29
N SER A 15 -12.15 -1.32 7.52
CA SER A 15 -11.40 -1.19 8.79
C SER A 15 -10.51 -2.37 9.22
N LEU A 16 -10.28 -3.36 8.35
CA LEU A 16 -9.38 -4.50 8.59
C LEU A 16 -7.87 -4.17 8.64
N GLY A 17 -7.49 -2.89 8.66
CA GLY A 17 -6.07 -2.52 8.74
C GLY A 17 -5.28 -2.59 7.43
N LYS A 18 -5.94 -2.53 6.26
CA LYS A 18 -5.26 -2.58 4.94
C LYS A 18 -4.11 -1.57 4.80
N GLY A 19 -4.31 -0.34 5.29
CA GLY A 19 -3.28 0.70 5.28
C GLY A 19 -2.08 0.32 6.15
N LEU A 20 -2.33 -0.29 7.32
CA LEU A 20 -1.28 -0.74 8.23
C LEU A 20 -0.50 -1.92 7.63
N SER A 21 -1.20 -2.89 7.04
CA SER A 21 -0.55 -4.03 6.35
C SER A 21 0.30 -3.55 5.18
N ALA A 22 -0.20 -2.63 4.35
CA ALA A 22 0.56 -2.03 3.25
C ALA A 22 1.81 -1.27 3.74
N ALA A 23 1.68 -0.52 4.84
CA ALA A 23 2.79 0.18 5.47
C ALA A 23 3.86 -0.79 5.99
N ALA A 24 3.46 -1.86 6.68
CA ALA A 24 4.37 -2.88 7.19
C ALA A 24 5.17 -3.57 6.07
N VAL A 25 4.51 -3.94 4.97
CA VAL A 25 5.19 -4.48 3.77
C VAL A 25 6.17 -3.46 3.19
N GLY A 26 5.78 -2.19 3.10
CA GLY A 26 6.66 -1.11 2.66
C GLY A 26 7.92 -0.96 3.51
N THR A 27 7.79 -1.08 4.83
CA THR A 27 8.92 -1.05 5.77
C THR A 27 9.89 -2.21 5.54
N LEU A 28 9.38 -3.43 5.34
CA LEU A 28 10.22 -4.61 5.04
C LEU A 28 10.98 -4.46 3.72
N LEU A 29 10.33 -3.90 2.69
CA LEU A 29 10.98 -3.66 1.40
C LEU A 29 12.06 -2.56 1.50
N LYS A 30 11.79 -1.48 2.26
CA LYS A 30 12.79 -0.45 2.56
C LYS A 30 13.99 -1.02 3.31
N ALA A 31 13.76 -1.89 4.30
CA ALA A 31 14.82 -2.56 5.06
C ALA A 31 15.73 -3.45 4.16
N ARG A 32 15.21 -3.92 3.01
CA ARG A 32 15.98 -4.64 1.98
C ARG A 32 16.66 -3.72 0.96
N GLY A 33 16.72 -2.41 1.22
CA GLY A 33 17.35 -1.42 0.32
C GLY A 33 16.53 -1.10 -0.93
N ILE A 34 15.26 -1.53 -1.00
CA ILE A 34 14.40 -1.26 -2.15
C ILE A 34 13.79 0.14 -1.98
N ARG A 35 13.93 0.97 -3.01
CA ARG A 35 13.23 2.26 -3.07
C ARG A 35 11.75 2.03 -3.38
N ILE A 36 10.88 2.38 -2.43
CA ILE A 36 9.43 2.18 -2.52
C ILE A 36 8.69 3.46 -2.18
N THR A 37 7.48 3.60 -2.71
CA THR A 37 6.53 4.65 -2.35
C THR A 37 5.14 4.04 -2.16
N ASN A 38 4.38 4.55 -1.19
CA ASN A 38 3.00 4.16 -0.93
C ASN A 38 2.06 5.23 -1.48
N VAL A 39 0.99 4.81 -2.14
CA VAL A 39 -0.07 5.68 -2.63
C VAL A 39 -1.40 5.14 -2.13
N LYS A 40 -2.22 6.01 -1.56
CA LYS A 40 -3.59 5.70 -1.13
C LYS A 40 -4.55 6.19 -2.20
N MET A 41 -5.43 5.30 -2.66
CA MET A 41 -6.51 5.63 -3.57
C MET A 41 -7.81 5.61 -2.78
N ASP A 42 -8.33 6.79 -2.49
CA ASP A 42 -9.57 6.93 -1.74
C ASP A 42 -10.76 7.06 -2.71
N PRO A 43 -11.81 6.23 -2.58
CA PRO A 43 -12.94 6.21 -3.50
C PRO A 43 -14.02 7.24 -3.11
N TYR A 44 -13.61 8.45 -2.75
CA TYR A 44 -14.53 9.55 -2.45
C TYR A 44 -14.47 10.63 -3.54
N ILE A 45 -15.56 11.38 -3.67
CA ILE A 45 -15.70 12.46 -4.67
C ILE A 45 -15.07 13.78 -4.21
N ASN A 46 -14.64 13.85 -2.95
CA ASN A 46 -14.12 15.07 -2.33
C ASN A 46 -12.79 15.48 -2.98
N VAL A 47 -12.68 16.76 -3.35
CA VAL A 47 -11.48 17.41 -3.91
C VAL A 47 -10.89 18.37 -2.89
#